data_AF-A0A5Q4SX06-F1
#
_entry.id   AF-A0A5Q4SX06-F1
#
_cell.length_a   1.000
_cell.length_b   1.000
_cell.length_c   1.000
_cell.angle_alpha   90.00
_cell.angle_beta   90.00
_cell.angle_gamma   90.00
#
_symmetry.space_group_name_H-M   'P 1'
#
loop_
_entity.id
_entity.type
_entity.pdbx_description
1 polymer ?
#
loop_
_entity_poly.entity_id
_entity_poly.type
_entity_poly.pdbx_seq_one_letter_code
_entity_poly.pdbx_strand_id
1 'polypeptide(L)'
;RNGCLVCIDMHTAALRGLGADGDLVDALRGQRTLPDPRLEAVRSFVLDVLRTAGAVEDERIRAFLEHGFTERNALEVVMGIGTYTMSTLANRLVRA
;
A
#
# COMPACT_ATOMS: atom_id res chain seq x y z
N ARG A 1 8.28 -5.68 -3.26
CA ARG A 1 7.88 -6.67 -4.29
C ARG A 1 8.26 -6.24 -5.71
N ASN A 2 7.89 -5.06 -6.19
CA ASN A 2 7.97 -4.74 -7.62
C ASN A 2 9.28 -4.08 -8.10
N GLY A 3 10.18 -3.69 -7.19
CA GLY A 3 11.55 -3.26 -7.53
C GLY A 3 11.66 -2.00 -8.40
N CYS A 4 10.67 -1.11 -8.40
CA CYS A 4 10.75 0.19 -9.07
C CYS A 4 11.45 1.20 -8.16
N LEU A 5 12.74 1.47 -8.37
CA LEU A 5 13.51 2.40 -7.52
C LEU A 5 12.96 3.83 -7.59
N VAL A 6 12.67 4.34 -8.79
CA VAL A 6 12.07 5.67 -8.97
C VAL A 6 10.74 5.81 -8.23
N CYS A 7 9.88 4.79 -8.26
CA CYS A 7 8.63 4.79 -7.53
C CYS A 7 8.88 4.84 -6.01
N ILE A 8 9.78 3.99 -5.52
CA ILE A 8 10.12 3.92 -4.09
C ILE A 8 10.66 5.27 -3.60
N ASP A 9 11.57 5.89 -4.34
CA ASP A 9 12.20 7.15 -3.94
C ASP A 9 11.23 8.32 -4.04
N MET A 10 10.45 8.42 -5.13
CA MET A 10 9.40 9.43 -5.30
C MET A 10 8.34 9.35 -4.19
N HIS A 11 7.83 8.15 -3.89
CA HIS A 11 6.82 7.98 -2.83
C HIS A 11 7.40 8.19 -1.43
N THR A 12 8.66 7.83 -1.19
CA THR A 12 9.35 8.14 0.06
C THR A 12 9.47 9.65 0.27
N ALA A 13 9.86 10.39 -0.78
CA ALA A 13 9.95 11.84 -0.74
C ALA A 13 8.57 12.50 -0.52
N ALA A 14 7.54 12.03 -1.23
CA ALA A 14 6.18 12.52 -1.07
C ALA A 14 5.65 12.31 0.36
N LEU A 15 5.86 11.11 0.93
CA LEU A 15 5.40 10.77 2.28
C LEU A 15 6.09 11.65 3.33
N ARG A 16 7.40 11.90 3.20
CA ARG A 16 8.13 12.86 4.06
C ARG A 16 7.61 14.29 3.90
N GLY A 17 7.31 14.72 2.67
CA GLY A 17 6.73 16.04 2.39
C GLY A 17 5.36 16.25 3.02
N LEU A 18 4.60 15.17 3.25
CA LEU A 18 3.33 15.18 3.99
C LEU A 18 3.51 15.19 5.52
N GLY A 19 4.75 15.22 6.02
CA GLY A 19 5.04 15.22 7.45
C GLY A 19 4.94 13.85 8.12
N ALA A 20 5.05 12.76 7.35
CA ALA A 20 5.07 11.43 7.92
C ALA A 20 6.28 11.21 8.83
N ASP A 21 6.05 10.52 9.95
CA ASP A 21 7.08 10.15 10.90
C ASP A 21 8.17 9.26 10.26
N GLY A 22 9.42 9.45 10.71
CA GLY A 22 10.57 8.67 10.22
C GLY A 22 10.39 7.17 10.43
N ASP A 23 9.85 6.77 11.58
CA ASP A 23 9.63 5.36 11.93
C ASP A 23 8.58 4.72 11.01
N LEU A 24 7.56 5.49 10.60
CA LEU A 24 6.56 5.04 9.63
C LEU A 24 7.20 4.81 8.26
N VAL A 25 8.01 5.76 7.78
CA VAL A 25 8.72 5.64 6.50
C VAL A 25 9.66 4.43 6.51
N ASP A 26 10.41 4.25 7.60
CA ASP A 26 11.36 3.15 7.74
C ASP A 26 10.67 1.80 7.90
N ALA A 27 9.48 1.76 8.53
CA ALA A 27 8.69 0.54 8.62
C ALA A 27 8.15 0.13 7.24
N LEU A 28 7.63 1.09 6.46
CA LEU A 28 7.16 0.85 5.08
C LEU A 28 8.30 0.39 4.17
N ARG A 29 9.45 1.07 4.19
CA ARG A 29 10.62 0.70 3.36
C ARG A 29 11.20 -0.66 3.76
N GLY A 30 11.23 -0.95 5.06
CA GLY A 30 11.66 -2.24 5.60
C GLY A 30 10.62 -3.35 5.48
N GLN A 31 9.42 -3.07 4.95
CA GLN A 31 8.28 -4.01 4.91
C GLN A 31 7.93 -4.60 6.30
N ARG A 32 8.13 -3.82 7.36
CA ARG A 32 7.82 -4.19 8.75
C ARG A 32 6.37 -3.83 9.09
N THR A 33 5.88 -4.37 10.20
CA THR A 33 4.60 -3.95 10.80
C THR A 33 4.64 -2.45 11.11
N LEU A 34 3.56 -1.75 10.79
CA LEU A 34 3.45 -0.31 11.07
C LEU A 34 3.01 -0.06 12.52
N PRO A 35 3.50 1.01 13.15
CA PRO A 35 3.16 1.32 14.54
C PRO A 35 1.70 1.80 14.70
N ASP A 36 1.12 2.40 13.66
CA ASP A 36 -0.28 2.83 13.64
C ASP A 36 -1.18 1.64 13.22
N PRO A 37 -2.12 1.18 14.07
CA PRO A 37 -2.99 0.04 13.77
C PRO A 37 -3.89 0.27 12.55
N ARG A 38 -4.35 1.50 12.31
CA ARG A 38 -5.23 1.84 11.19
C ARG A 38 -4.44 1.82 9.87
N LEU A 39 -3.19 2.28 9.88
CA LEU A 39 -2.30 2.16 8.71
C LEU A 39 -1.87 0.70 8.46
N GLU A 40 -1.59 -0.06 9.52
CA GLU A 40 -1.27 -1.49 9.39
C GLU A 40 -2.44 -2.27 8.79
N ALA A 41 -3.69 -1.92 9.14
CA ALA A 41 -4.88 -2.50 8.52
C ALA A 41 -4.93 -2.27 7.01
N VAL A 42 -4.61 -1.06 6.54
CA VAL A 42 -4.51 -0.76 5.10
C VAL A 42 -3.39 -1.57 4.46
N ARG A 43 -2.20 -1.62 5.08
CA ARG A 43 -1.05 -2.38 4.57
C ARG A 43 -1.39 -3.87 4.44
N SER A 44 -1.99 -4.47 5.46
CA SER A 44 -2.41 -5.87 5.44
C SER A 44 -3.45 -6.11 4.36
N PHE A 45 -4.46 -5.25 4.26
CA PHE A 45 -5.53 -5.39 3.27
C PHE A 45 -4.99 -5.28 1.83
N VAL A 46 -4.07 -4.35 1.56
CA VAL A 46 -3.37 -4.27 0.26
C VAL A 46 -2.65 -5.58 -0.07
N LEU A 47 -1.96 -6.18 0.91
CA LEU A 47 -1.25 -7.45 0.72
C LEU A 47 -2.22 -8.62 0.47
N ASP A 48 -3.37 -8.64 1.15
CA ASP A 48 -4.41 -9.64 0.93
C ASP A 48 -4.98 -9.53 -0.48
N VAL A 49 -5.39 -8.34 -0.92
CA VAL A 49 -5.89 -8.09 -2.28
C VAL A 49 -4.88 -8.53 -3.34
N LEU A 50 -3.61 -8.17 -3.17
CA LEU A 50 -2.54 -8.55 -4.11
C LEU A 50 -2.28 -10.05 -4.15
N ARG A 51 -2.39 -10.74 -3.00
CA ARG A 51 -2.11 -12.18 -2.88
C ARG A 51 -3.24 -13.03 -3.45
N THR A 52 -4.48 -12.59 -3.30
CA THR A 52 -5.67 -13.31 -3.76
C THR A 52 -6.19 -12.83 -5.10
N ALA A 53 -5.51 -11.86 -5.74
CA ALA A 53 -5.99 -11.18 -6.94
C ALA A 53 -7.42 -10.64 -6.77
N GLY A 54 -7.73 -10.10 -5.59
CA GLY A 54 -9.04 -9.53 -5.25
C GLY A 54 -10.04 -10.51 -4.65
N ALA A 55 -9.81 -11.82 -4.67
CA ALA A 55 -10.64 -12.82 -3.99
C ALA A 55 -10.30 -12.85 -2.48
N VAL A 56 -10.50 -11.73 -1.79
CA VAL A 56 -10.20 -11.59 -0.36
C VAL A 56 -11.30 -12.27 0.46
N GLU A 57 -10.92 -13.14 1.39
CA GLU A 57 -11.85 -13.80 2.32
C GLU A 57 -12.62 -12.80 3.19
N ASP A 58 -13.88 -13.12 3.50
CA ASP A 58 -14.79 -12.24 4.24
C ASP A 58 -14.23 -11.83 5.62
N GLU A 59 -13.48 -12.71 6.29
CA GLU A 59 -12.82 -12.40 7.56
C GLU A 59 -11.83 -11.24 7.43
N ARG A 60 -11.10 -11.17 6.31
CA ARG A 60 -10.10 -10.12 6.06
C ARG A 60 -10.75 -8.81 5.68
N ILE A 61 -11.84 -8.87 4.91
CA ILE A 61 -12.67 -7.68 4.62
C ILE A 61 -13.23 -7.12 5.93
N ARG A 62 -13.84 -7.97 6.78
CA ARG A 62 -14.36 -7.56 8.09
C ARG A 62 -13.29 -6.93 8.97
N ALA A 63 -12.12 -7.54 9.09
CA ALA A 63 -11.00 -6.99 9.86
C ALA A 63 -10.58 -5.59 9.37
N PHE A 64 -10.56 -5.35 8.05
CA PHE A 64 -10.30 -4.02 7.50
C PHE A 64 -11.39 -3.01 7.90
N LEU A 65 -12.66 -3.40 7.82
CA LEU A 65 -13.78 -2.52 8.19
C LEU A 65 -13.82 -2.21 9.70
N GLU A 66 -13.43 -3.13 10.57
CA GLU A 66 -13.35 -2.95 12.04
C GLU A 66 -12.39 -1.82 12.45
N HIS A 67 -11.39 -1.50 11.61
CA HIS A 67 -10.52 -0.35 11.82
C HIS A 67 -11.15 1.00 11.40
N GLY A 68 -12.44 1.01 11.05
CA GLY A 68 -13.21 2.19 10.67
C GLY A 68 -13.03 2.59 9.20
N PHE A 69 -12.75 1.62 8.33
CA PHE A 69 -12.78 1.80 6.88
C PHE A 69 -14.14 1.36 6.32
N THR A 70 -14.39 1.73 5.06
CA THR A 70 -15.62 1.40 4.34
C THR A 70 -15.32 0.58 3.10
N GLU A 71 -16.35 -0.02 2.50
CA GLU A 71 -16.24 -0.67 1.18
C GLU A 71 -15.75 0.32 0.11
N ARG A 72 -16.11 1.60 0.20
CA ARG A 72 -15.54 2.65 -0.67
C ARG A 72 -14.02 2.72 -0.52
N ASN A 73 -13.50 2.68 0.71
CA ASN A 73 -12.05 2.69 0.92
C ASN A 73 -11.39 1.40 0.39
N ALA A 74 -12.07 0.26 0.44
CA ALA A 74 -11.58 -0.97 -0.19
C ALA A 74 -11.46 -0.81 -1.72
N LEU A 75 -12.43 -0.15 -2.37
CA LEU A 75 -12.36 0.16 -3.80
C LEU A 75 -11.25 1.18 -4.12
N GLU A 76 -11.00 2.16 -3.26
CA GLU A 76 -9.88 3.09 -3.38
C GLU A 76 -8.52 2.37 -3.27
N VAL A 77 -8.42 1.34 -2.42
CA VAL A 77 -7.23 0.47 -2.36
C VAL A 77 -7.03 -0.25 -3.70
N VAL A 78 -8.07 -0.82 -4.30
CA VAL A 78 -8.00 -1.46 -5.62
C VAL A 78 -7.55 -0.45 -6.70
N MET A 79 -8.10 0.76 -6.68
CA MET A 79 -7.68 1.84 -7.58
C MET A 79 -6.19 2.19 -7.40
N GLY A 80 -5.72 2.28 -6.16
CA GLY A 80 -4.32 2.51 -5.83
C GLY A 80 -3.40 1.40 -6.35
N ILE A 81 -3.78 0.14 -6.14
CA ILE A 81 -3.07 -1.03 -6.67
C ILE A 81 -2.95 -0.96 -8.19
N GLY A 82 -4.04 -0.66 -8.90
CA GLY A 82 -4.04 -0.51 -10.36
C GLY A 82 -3.09 0.59 -10.83
N THR A 83 -3.23 1.78 -10.24
CA THR A 83 -2.38 2.95 -10.53
C THR A 83 -0.90 2.64 -10.38
N TYR A 84 -0.52 2.05 -9.26
CA TYR A 84 0.88 1.76 -8.96
C TYR A 84 1.43 0.54 -9.70
N THR A 85 0.57 -0.39 -10.09
CA THR A 85 0.96 -1.47 -11.00
C THR A 85 1.34 -0.88 -12.36
N MET A 86 0.49 -0.03 -12.94
CA MET A 86 0.77 0.63 -14.22
C MET A 86 2.06 1.45 -14.16
N SER A 87 2.22 2.33 -13.16
CA SER A 87 3.41 3.19 -13.05
C SER A 87 4.68 2.38 -12.82
N THR A 88 4.63 1.32 -12.00
CA THR A 88 5.77 0.42 -11.79
C THR A 88 6.18 -0.25 -13.09
N LEU A 89 5.23 -0.79 -13.85
CA LEU A 89 5.52 -1.46 -15.12
C LEU A 89 6.12 -0.47 -16.12
N ALA A 90 5.53 0.72 -16.27
CA ALA A 90 6.00 1.76 -17.18
C ALA A 90 7.44 2.19 -16.86
N ASN A 91 7.72 2.55 -15.60
CA ASN A 91 9.04 3.02 -15.17
C ASN A 91 10.12 1.95 -15.36
N ARG A 92 9.80 0.69 -15.02
CA ARG A 92 10.74 -0.41 -15.18
C ARG A 92 11.02 -0.74 -16.64
N LEU A 93 10.00 -0.67 -17.49
CA LEU A 93 10.12 -0.92 -18.93
C LEU A 93 11.15 0.02 -19.56
N VAL A 94 11.13 1.30 -19.18
CA VAL A 94 12.03 2.32 -19.73
C VAL A 94 13.32 2.52 -18.94
N ARG A 95 13.51 1.81 -17.81
CA ARG A 95 14.67 1.94 -16.91
C ARG A 95 14.84 3.37 -16.36
N ALA A 96 13.72 3.99 -16.01
CA ALA A 96 13.70 5.28 -15.31
C ALA A 96 14.35 5.20 -13.92
#